data_AF-A3KKX5-F1
#
_entry.id   AF-A3KKX5-F1
#
_cell.length_a   1.000
_cell.length_b   1.000
_cell.length_c   1.000
_cell.angle_alpha   90.00
_cell.angle_beta   90.00
_cell.angle_gamma   90.00
#
_symmetry.space_group_name_H-M   'P 1'
#
loop_
_entity.id
_entity.type
_entity.pdbx_description
1 polymer ?
#
loop_
_entity_poly.entity_id
_entity_poly.type
_entity_poly.pdbx_seq_one_letter_code
_entity_poly.pdbx_strand_id
1 'polypeptide(L)'
;MSWSRPPRPHRGHVLSRRSGPRHLTRRLTQLYGGLVLYGASSALLVASGLGLEPWNVLHQGLAERTGLSMGLVLTVVGAAVLLLWIPLRQRPGLGTVSNVLVIGAAMDATLAVVPDAHGWTARIAMMVAGIVLNGAATGLYIAARFGPGPRDGLMTGLNRRTGLSVRLVRTAVEITVVATGFALGGTVGVGTLLYAVTIGPLAQAFLRLFAVPPASGGSTVVAAAPPRRAILRR
;
A
#
# COMPACT_ATOMS: atom_id res chain seq x y z
N MET A 1 -8.14 -62.44 16.65
CA MET A 1 -7.83 -61.56 15.50
C MET A 1 -9.12 -60.85 15.07
N SER A 2 -9.31 -59.60 15.49
CA SER A 2 -10.43 -58.76 15.05
C SER A 2 -9.97 -57.31 15.09
N TRP A 3 -9.57 -56.80 13.92
CA TRP A 3 -9.15 -55.41 13.72
C TRP A 3 -10.37 -54.57 13.35
N SER A 4 -10.88 -53.78 14.29
CA SER A 4 -11.87 -52.74 14.04
C SER A 4 -11.19 -51.55 13.34
N ARG A 5 -11.54 -51.33 12.07
CA ARG A 5 -11.05 -50.21 11.26
C ARG A 5 -11.64 -48.88 11.78
N PRO A 6 -10.87 -47.78 11.86
CA PRO A 6 -11.42 -46.47 12.16
C PRO A 6 -12.23 -45.91 10.96
N PRO A 7 -13.27 -45.09 11.21
CA PRO A 7 -14.10 -44.50 10.17
C PRO A 7 -13.31 -43.47 9.34
N ARG A 8 -13.52 -43.50 8.01
CA ARG A 8 -12.91 -42.59 7.04
C ARG A 8 -13.51 -41.18 7.17
N PRO A 9 -12.73 -40.09 7.16
CA PRO A 9 -13.29 -38.74 7.11
C PRO A 9 -13.92 -38.47 5.74
N HIS A 10 -15.16 -37.97 5.75
CA HIS A 10 -15.86 -37.46 4.58
C HIS A 10 -15.03 -36.38 3.88
N ARG A 11 -14.65 -36.63 2.62
CA ARG A 11 -14.17 -35.59 1.70
C ARG A 11 -15.34 -34.66 1.38
N GLY A 12 -15.45 -33.57 2.15
CA GLY A 12 -16.26 -32.43 1.74
C GLY A 12 -15.68 -31.86 0.45
N HIS A 13 -16.41 -32.00 -0.65
CA HIS A 13 -16.13 -31.26 -1.87
C HIS A 13 -16.23 -29.76 -1.55
N VAL A 14 -15.08 -29.09 -1.42
CA VAL A 14 -15.01 -27.63 -1.40
C VAL A 14 -15.42 -27.17 -2.80
N LEU A 15 -16.72 -26.93 -2.98
CA LEU A 15 -17.23 -26.24 -4.15
C LEU A 15 -16.59 -24.85 -4.16
N SER A 16 -15.57 -24.68 -5.00
CA SER A 16 -15.02 -23.40 -5.41
C SER A 16 -16.18 -22.55 -5.96
N ARG A 17 -16.77 -21.72 -5.10
CA ARG A 17 -17.73 -20.70 -5.50
C ARG A 17 -16.97 -19.67 -6.35
N ARG A 18 -16.99 -19.89 -7.67
CA ARG A 18 -16.60 -18.88 -8.65
C ARG A 18 -17.35 -17.59 -8.31
N SER A 19 -16.61 -16.56 -7.91
CA SER A 19 -17.16 -15.24 -7.64
C SER A 19 -17.85 -14.73 -8.91
N GLY A 20 -19.15 -14.41 -8.85
CA GLY A 20 -19.90 -13.99 -10.03
C GLY A 20 -19.34 -12.72 -10.70
N PRO A 21 -19.65 -12.47 -11.99
CA PRO A 21 -19.10 -11.36 -12.79
C PRO A 21 -19.26 -9.99 -12.13
N ARG A 22 -20.40 -9.73 -11.47
CA ARG A 22 -20.69 -8.46 -10.77
C ARG A 22 -19.72 -8.16 -9.61
N HIS A 23 -19.22 -9.20 -8.94
CA HIS A 23 -18.23 -9.02 -7.87
C HIS A 23 -16.84 -8.70 -8.42
N LEU A 24 -16.50 -9.21 -9.61
CA LEU A 24 -15.21 -8.93 -10.25
C LEU A 24 -15.18 -7.49 -10.79
N THR A 25 -16.21 -7.05 -11.50
CA THR A 25 -16.32 -5.68 -12.01
C THR A 25 -16.18 -4.66 -10.89
N ARG A 26 -16.94 -4.82 -9.80
CA ARG A 26 -16.85 -3.90 -8.65
C ARG A 26 -15.45 -3.84 -8.05
N ARG A 27 -14.77 -4.98 -7.92
CA ARG A 27 -13.39 -5.02 -7.39
C ARG A 27 -12.40 -4.36 -8.35
N LEU A 28 -12.56 -4.53 -9.66
CA LEU A 28 -11.71 -3.87 -10.66
C LEU A 28 -11.92 -2.36 -10.67
N THR A 29 -13.16 -1.89 -10.58
CA THR A 29 -13.46 -0.46 -10.43
C THR A 29 -12.86 0.11 -9.15
N GLN A 30 -12.94 -0.62 -8.02
CA GLN A 30 -12.29 -0.22 -6.77
C GLN A 30 -10.77 -0.17 -6.90
N LEU A 31 -10.16 -1.14 -7.60
CA LEU A 31 -8.72 -1.16 -7.85
C LEU A 31 -8.32 0.07 -8.68
N TYR A 32 -8.82 0.19 -9.91
CA TYR A 32 -8.38 1.26 -10.81
C TYR A 32 -8.78 2.65 -10.32
N GLY A 33 -9.98 2.80 -9.75
CA GLY A 33 -10.40 4.05 -9.11
C GLY A 33 -9.49 4.40 -7.93
N GLY A 34 -9.12 3.42 -7.10
CA GLY A 34 -8.16 3.61 -6.02
C GLY A 34 -6.77 3.99 -6.51
N LEU A 35 -6.26 3.36 -7.58
CA LEU A 35 -4.93 3.66 -8.13
C LEU A 35 -4.86 5.05 -8.77
N VAL A 36 -5.88 5.44 -9.54
CA VAL A 36 -5.95 6.78 -10.13
C VAL A 36 -6.06 7.84 -9.04
N LEU A 37 -6.93 7.62 -8.05
CA LEU A 37 -7.06 8.52 -6.91
C LEU A 37 -5.75 8.62 -6.12
N TYR A 38 -4.99 7.52 -5.99
CA TYR A 38 -3.69 7.53 -5.34
C TYR A 38 -2.74 8.47 -6.08
N GLY A 39 -2.54 8.27 -7.38
CA GLY A 39 -1.65 9.12 -8.19
C GLY A 39 -2.06 10.60 -8.15
N ALA A 40 -3.36 10.88 -8.29
CA ALA A 40 -3.87 12.24 -8.21
C ALA A 40 -3.66 12.88 -6.83
N SER A 41 -3.93 12.14 -5.75
CA SER A 41 -3.71 12.64 -4.38
C SER A 41 -2.24 12.91 -4.07
N SER A 42 -1.34 12.07 -4.59
CA SER A 42 0.10 12.26 -4.48
C SER A 42 0.56 13.48 -5.29
N ALA A 43 -0.04 13.75 -6.45
CA ALA A 43 0.24 14.94 -7.25
C ALA A 43 -0.17 16.23 -6.51
N LEU A 44 -1.31 16.22 -5.80
CA LEU A 44 -1.70 17.36 -4.97
C LEU A 44 -0.69 17.65 -3.85
N LEU A 45 -0.09 16.61 -3.26
CA LEU A 45 0.97 16.80 -2.27
C LEU A 45 2.22 17.44 -2.89
N VAL A 46 2.60 17.00 -4.09
CA VAL A 46 3.69 17.61 -4.86
C VAL A 46 3.39 19.08 -5.16
N ALA A 47 2.23 19.38 -5.75
CA ALA A 47 1.81 20.74 -6.11
C ALA A 47 1.65 21.67 -4.88
N SER A 48 1.39 21.12 -3.69
CA SER A 48 1.34 21.91 -2.45
C SER A 48 2.71 22.47 -2.04
N GLY A 49 3.79 21.76 -2.38
CA GLY A 49 5.15 22.10 -1.96
C GLY A 49 5.35 22.20 -0.44
N LEU A 50 4.52 21.54 0.37
CA LEU A 50 4.61 21.55 1.85
C LEU A 50 5.23 20.28 2.43
N GLY A 51 5.62 19.33 1.58
CA GLY A 51 6.18 18.04 1.95
C GLY A 51 5.47 16.89 1.25
N LEU A 52 6.18 15.78 1.11
CA LEU A 52 5.72 14.61 0.38
C LEU A 52 5.54 13.38 1.28
N GLU A 53 4.82 12.40 0.78
CA GLU A 53 4.82 11.05 1.35
C GLU A 53 6.21 10.40 1.25
N PRO A 54 6.62 9.52 2.20
CA PRO A 54 7.99 9.05 2.34
C PRO A 54 8.70 8.60 1.07
N TRP A 55 7.98 7.85 0.21
CA TRP A 55 8.52 7.34 -1.04
C TRP A 55 8.61 8.43 -2.11
N ASN A 56 7.71 9.41 -2.12
CA ASN A 56 7.79 10.52 -3.07
C ASN A 56 8.90 11.50 -2.73
N VAL A 57 9.39 11.54 -1.49
CA VAL A 57 10.66 12.22 -1.18
C VAL A 57 11.78 11.61 -2.01
N LEU A 58 11.86 10.28 -2.09
CA LEU A 58 12.82 9.57 -2.93
C LEU A 58 12.57 9.81 -4.43
N HIS A 59 11.32 9.67 -4.87
CA HIS A 59 10.98 9.86 -6.28
C HIS A 59 11.27 11.28 -6.75
N GLN A 60 10.97 12.29 -5.93
CA GLN A 60 11.30 13.69 -6.24
C GLN A 60 12.81 13.89 -6.32
N GLY A 61 13.57 13.42 -5.33
CA GLY A 61 15.03 13.52 -5.38
C GLY A 61 15.63 12.86 -6.62
N LEU A 62 15.09 11.72 -7.06
CA LEU A 62 15.52 11.08 -8.31
C LEU A 62 15.09 11.88 -9.55
N ALA A 63 13.86 12.40 -9.57
CA ALA A 63 13.33 13.20 -10.68
C ALA A 63 14.19 14.45 -10.90
N GLU A 64 14.52 15.17 -9.84
CA GLU A 64 15.38 16.36 -9.88
C GLU A 64 16.81 16.05 -10.39
N ARG A 65 17.35 14.87 -10.08
CA ARG A 65 18.69 14.45 -10.51
C ARG A 65 18.74 13.88 -11.93
N THR A 66 17.66 13.27 -12.40
CA THR A 66 17.61 12.59 -13.70
C THR A 66 16.94 13.41 -14.78
N GLY A 67 16.15 14.43 -14.42
CA GLY A 67 15.31 15.20 -15.33
C GLY A 67 14.06 14.43 -15.81
N LEU A 68 13.79 13.25 -15.26
CA LEU A 68 12.60 12.46 -15.59
C LEU A 68 11.37 12.97 -14.84
N SER A 69 10.17 12.70 -15.39
CA SER A 69 8.92 13.04 -14.71
C SER A 69 8.75 12.23 -13.43
N MET A 70 7.98 12.79 -12.48
CA MET A 70 7.67 12.11 -11.21
C MET A 70 7.01 10.75 -11.43
N GLY A 71 6.03 10.67 -12.32
CA GLY A 71 5.31 9.44 -12.64
C GLY A 71 6.19 8.37 -13.28
N LEU A 72 7.13 8.78 -14.14
CA LEU A 72 8.10 7.85 -14.73
C LEU A 72 9.08 7.31 -13.67
N VAL A 73 9.61 8.18 -12.80
CA VAL A 73 10.47 7.74 -11.69
C VAL A 73 9.73 6.78 -10.77
N LEU A 74 8.47 7.08 -10.44
CA LEU A 74 7.61 6.19 -9.65
C LEU A 74 7.48 4.80 -10.29
N THR A 75 7.30 4.78 -11.61
CA THR A 75 7.17 3.57 -12.41
C THR A 75 8.46 2.75 -12.42
N VAL A 76 9.61 3.41 -12.64
CA VAL A 76 10.93 2.77 -12.69
C VAL A 76 11.33 2.22 -11.32
N VAL A 77 11.19 3.03 -10.26
CA VAL A 77 11.49 2.57 -8.88
C VAL A 77 10.54 1.44 -8.48
N GLY A 78 9.25 1.55 -8.80
CA GLY A 78 8.27 0.48 -8.59
C GLY A 78 8.68 -0.81 -9.29
N ALA A 79 9.08 -0.74 -10.56
CA ALA A 79 9.59 -1.89 -11.30
C ALA A 79 10.87 -2.48 -10.68
N ALA A 80 11.81 -1.63 -10.26
CA ALA A 80 13.02 -2.07 -9.57
C ALA A 80 12.71 -2.80 -8.25
N VAL A 81 11.75 -2.31 -7.48
CA VAL A 81 11.28 -2.98 -6.26
C VAL A 81 10.64 -4.34 -6.59
N LEU A 82 9.91 -4.45 -7.70
CA LEU A 82 9.39 -5.75 -8.15
C LEU A 82 10.48 -6.72 -8.59
N LEU A 83 11.58 -6.24 -9.17
CA LEU A 83 12.74 -7.09 -9.45
C LEU A 83 13.38 -7.63 -8.16
N LEU A 84 13.39 -6.84 -7.09
CA LEU A 84 13.82 -7.31 -5.75
C LEU A 84 12.91 -8.42 -5.19
N TRP A 85 11.74 -8.67 -5.76
CA TRP A 85 10.90 -9.80 -5.36
C TRP A 85 11.37 -11.14 -5.93
N ILE A 86 12.20 -11.16 -6.98
CA ILE A 86 12.78 -12.38 -7.57
C ILE A 86 13.50 -13.21 -6.50
N PRO A 87 14.45 -12.66 -5.70
CA PRO A 87 15.06 -13.41 -4.60
C PRO A 87 14.08 -13.72 -3.45
N LEU A 88 13.01 -12.94 -3.31
CA LEU A 88 11.96 -13.16 -2.30
C LEU A 88 10.94 -14.23 -2.72
N ARG A 89 11.03 -14.76 -3.95
CA ARG A 89 10.12 -15.76 -4.54
C ARG A 89 8.62 -15.38 -4.45
N GLN A 90 8.32 -14.08 -4.53
CA GLN A 90 6.94 -13.58 -4.53
C GLN A 90 6.45 -13.40 -5.97
N ARG A 91 5.23 -13.87 -6.25
CA ARG A 91 4.61 -13.69 -7.58
C ARG A 91 3.85 -12.36 -7.61
N PRO A 92 4.19 -11.42 -8.49
CA PRO A 92 3.43 -10.18 -8.64
C PRO A 92 2.02 -10.50 -9.15
N GLY A 93 1.02 -9.86 -8.56
CA GLY A 93 -0.38 -9.95 -9.01
C GLY A 93 -0.72 -8.85 -10.02
N LEU A 94 -1.92 -8.93 -10.61
CA LEU A 94 -2.45 -7.87 -11.49
C LEU A 94 -2.45 -6.51 -10.78
N GLY A 95 -2.86 -6.47 -9.50
CA GLY A 95 -2.87 -5.25 -8.71
C GLY A 95 -1.48 -4.68 -8.51
N THR A 96 -0.45 -5.52 -8.39
CA THR A 96 0.94 -5.12 -8.19
C THR A 96 1.50 -4.40 -9.41
N VAL A 97 1.33 -4.97 -10.60
CA VAL A 97 1.79 -4.34 -11.86
C VAL A 97 0.97 -3.11 -12.18
N SER A 98 -0.36 -3.18 -12.00
CA SER A 98 -1.25 -2.03 -12.22
C SER A 98 -0.90 -0.87 -11.28
N ASN A 99 -0.52 -1.15 -10.04
CA ASN A 99 -0.12 -0.12 -9.08
C ASN A 99 1.08 0.70 -9.58
N VAL A 100 2.11 0.03 -10.08
CA VAL A 100 3.30 0.69 -10.63
C VAL A 100 2.94 1.59 -11.81
N LEU A 101 2.18 1.07 -12.78
CA LEU A 101 1.90 1.76 -14.04
C LEU A 101 0.83 2.85 -13.89
N VAL A 102 -0.28 2.54 -13.23
CA VAL A 102 -1.45 3.43 -13.17
C VAL A 102 -1.19 4.60 -12.23
N ILE A 103 -0.51 4.39 -11.10
CA ILE A 103 -0.22 5.49 -10.17
C ILE A 103 0.76 6.47 -10.82
N GLY A 104 1.81 5.98 -11.49
CA GLY A 104 2.76 6.83 -12.21
C GLY A 104 2.07 7.65 -13.30
N ALA A 105 1.26 7.01 -14.15
CA ALA A 105 0.52 7.71 -15.19
C ALA A 105 -0.49 8.73 -14.63
N ALA A 106 -1.22 8.38 -13.57
CA ALA A 106 -2.17 9.28 -12.94
C ALA A 106 -1.49 10.47 -12.25
N MET A 107 -0.31 10.27 -11.66
CA MET A 107 0.52 11.33 -11.08
C MET A 107 0.88 12.37 -12.15
N ASP A 108 1.49 11.94 -13.26
CA ASP A 108 1.90 12.87 -14.33
C ASP A 108 0.70 13.55 -14.99
N ALA A 109 -0.37 12.80 -15.25
CA ALA A 109 -1.61 13.37 -15.81
C ALA A 109 -2.21 14.44 -14.89
N THR A 110 -2.15 14.23 -13.57
CA THR A 110 -2.68 15.20 -12.60
C THR A 110 -1.77 16.42 -12.50
N LEU A 111 -0.45 16.25 -12.46
CA LEU A 111 0.50 17.37 -12.45
C LEU A 111 0.43 18.22 -13.73
N ALA A 112 0.06 17.62 -14.86
CA ALA A 112 -0.12 18.36 -16.11
C ALA A 112 -1.34 19.30 -16.10
N VAL A 113 -2.34 19.05 -15.25
CA VAL A 113 -3.61 19.81 -15.22
C VAL A 113 -3.79 20.63 -13.94
N VAL A 114 -3.16 20.22 -12.84
CA VAL A 114 -3.23 20.94 -11.56
C VAL A 114 -2.13 22.00 -11.55
N PRO A 115 -2.49 23.30 -11.49
CA PRO A 115 -1.49 24.35 -11.37
C PRO A 115 -0.82 24.32 -10.00
N ASP A 116 0.39 24.86 -9.92
CA ASP A 116 1.09 25.03 -8.65
C ASP A 116 0.26 25.83 -7.66
N ALA A 117 0.33 25.46 -6.38
CA ALA A 117 -0.42 26.14 -5.34
C ALA A 117 0.19 27.50 -5.00
N HIS A 118 -0.54 28.58 -5.31
CA HIS A 118 -0.12 29.94 -5.00
C HIS A 118 -0.78 30.42 -3.69
N GLY A 119 0.04 30.88 -2.74
CA GLY A 119 -0.40 31.34 -1.42
C GLY A 119 -0.64 30.20 -0.41
N TRP A 120 -0.56 30.55 0.88
CA TRP A 120 -0.61 29.57 1.97
C TRP A 120 -1.91 28.77 2.03
N THR A 121 -3.05 29.41 1.77
CA THR A 121 -4.37 28.76 1.81
C THR A 121 -4.48 27.63 0.78
N ALA A 122 -4.08 27.86 -0.47
CA ALA A 122 -4.12 26.85 -1.52
C ALA A 122 -3.17 25.69 -1.20
N ARG A 123 -1.95 26.00 -0.74
CA ARG A 123 -0.94 24.98 -0.36
C ARG A 123 -1.44 24.09 0.76
N ILE A 124 -2.01 24.66 1.82
CA ILE A 124 -2.55 23.90 2.95
C ILE A 124 -3.77 23.07 2.51
N ALA A 125 -4.68 23.65 1.73
CA ALA A 125 -5.86 22.94 1.24
C ALA A 125 -5.48 21.74 0.36
N MET A 126 -4.55 21.92 -0.58
CA MET A 126 -4.04 20.83 -1.43
C MET A 126 -3.32 19.76 -0.62
N MET A 127 -2.51 20.15 0.37
CA MET A 127 -1.83 19.20 1.26
C MET A 127 -2.84 18.36 2.06
N VAL A 128 -3.83 19.00 2.70
CA VAL A 128 -4.84 18.29 3.50
C VAL A 128 -5.71 17.40 2.61
N ALA A 129 -6.17 17.92 1.46
CA ALA A 129 -6.93 17.13 0.50
C ALA A 129 -6.10 15.95 -0.02
N GLY A 130 -4.85 16.16 -0.39
CA GLY A 130 -3.92 15.11 -0.82
C GLY A 130 -3.79 14.00 0.22
N ILE A 131 -3.54 14.33 1.49
CA ILE A 131 -3.44 13.34 2.58
C ILE A 131 -4.75 12.53 2.74
N VAL A 132 -5.90 13.21 2.78
CA VAL A 132 -7.20 12.54 2.99
C VAL A 132 -7.56 11.65 1.80
N LEU A 133 -7.42 12.16 0.58
CA LEU A 133 -7.69 11.40 -0.64
C LEU A 133 -6.73 10.22 -0.80
N ASN A 134 -5.47 10.37 -0.39
CA ASN A 134 -4.49 9.28 -0.41
C ASN A 134 -4.87 8.16 0.58
N GLY A 135 -5.37 8.52 1.77
CA GLY A 135 -5.97 7.56 2.70
C GLY A 135 -7.17 6.82 2.11
N ALA A 136 -8.05 7.53 1.42
CA ALA A 136 -9.22 6.95 0.75
C ALA A 136 -8.82 6.01 -0.40
N ALA A 137 -7.87 6.44 -1.24
CA ALA A 137 -7.28 5.66 -2.31
C ALA A 137 -6.66 4.36 -1.79
N THR A 138 -5.91 4.46 -0.68
CA THR A 138 -5.32 3.32 0.02
C THR A 138 -6.38 2.32 0.46
N GLY A 139 -7.47 2.80 1.07
CA GLY A 139 -8.60 1.95 1.44
C GLY A 139 -9.25 1.25 0.23
N LEU A 140 -9.48 1.98 -0.86
CA LEU A 140 -10.11 1.47 -2.09
C LEU A 140 -9.28 0.36 -2.75
N TYR A 141 -7.99 0.60 -2.99
CA TYR A 141 -7.17 -0.38 -3.71
C TYR A 141 -6.91 -1.64 -2.86
N ILE A 142 -6.72 -1.49 -1.54
CA ILE A 142 -6.53 -2.64 -0.64
C ILE A 142 -7.82 -3.46 -0.56
N ALA A 143 -8.98 -2.80 -0.45
CA ALA A 143 -10.28 -3.48 -0.41
C ALA A 143 -10.58 -4.31 -1.67
N ALA A 144 -9.99 -3.96 -2.81
CA ALA A 144 -10.12 -4.69 -4.07
C ALA A 144 -9.46 -6.09 -4.03
N ARG A 145 -8.51 -6.33 -3.12
CA ARG A 145 -7.84 -7.64 -2.89
C ARG A 145 -7.19 -8.25 -4.14
N PHE A 146 -6.51 -7.44 -4.96
CA PHE A 146 -5.80 -7.90 -6.18
C PHE A 146 -4.29 -8.14 -5.99
N GLY A 147 -3.85 -8.17 -4.73
CA GLY A 147 -2.45 -8.35 -4.35
C GLY A 147 -1.85 -7.05 -3.79
N PRO A 148 -0.76 -7.17 -3.01
CA PRO A 148 -0.09 -6.01 -2.41
C PRO A 148 0.63 -5.17 -3.47
N GLY A 149 0.81 -3.87 -3.19
CA GLY A 149 1.68 -3.02 -3.98
C GLY A 149 3.16 -3.43 -3.85
N PRO A 150 4.05 -2.96 -4.73
CA PRO A 150 5.49 -3.27 -4.71
C PRO A 150 6.13 -3.03 -3.33
N ARG A 151 5.81 -1.88 -2.72
CA ARG A 151 6.24 -1.49 -1.37
C ARG A 151 5.78 -2.49 -0.31
N ASP A 152 4.49 -2.82 -0.30
CA ASP A 152 3.92 -3.67 0.74
C ASP A 152 4.42 -5.11 0.63
N GLY A 153 4.60 -5.62 -0.59
CA GLY A 153 5.19 -6.94 -0.78
C GLY A 153 6.69 -6.97 -0.49
N LEU A 154 7.42 -5.87 -0.66
CA LEU A 154 8.80 -5.76 -0.17
C LEU A 154 8.85 -5.88 1.35
N MET A 155 8.01 -5.14 2.08
CA MET A 155 7.95 -5.16 3.54
C MET A 155 7.58 -6.55 4.09
N THR A 156 6.56 -7.19 3.52
CA THR A 156 6.15 -8.54 3.93
C THR A 156 7.14 -9.61 3.50
N GLY A 157 7.82 -9.42 2.37
CA GLY A 157 8.92 -10.28 1.91
C GLY A 157 10.11 -10.27 2.84
N LEU A 158 10.58 -9.08 3.20
CA LEU A 158 11.68 -8.88 4.12
C LEU A 158 11.37 -9.49 5.49
N ASN A 159 10.17 -9.26 6.04
CA ASN A 159 9.72 -9.91 7.28
C ASN A 159 9.84 -11.44 7.20
N ARG A 160 9.32 -12.07 6.13
CA ARG A 160 9.38 -13.53 5.97
C ARG A 160 10.81 -14.07 5.87
N ARG A 161 11.74 -13.27 5.35
CA ARG A 161 13.13 -13.68 5.16
C ARG A 161 14.01 -13.44 6.40
N THR A 162 13.77 -12.34 7.13
CA THR A 162 14.61 -11.94 8.29
C THR A 162 14.02 -12.34 9.64
N GLY A 163 12.72 -12.64 9.71
CA GLY A 163 12.00 -12.88 10.96
C GLY A 163 11.72 -11.61 11.78
N LEU A 164 12.15 -10.43 11.31
CA LEU A 164 11.91 -9.15 11.99
C LEU A 164 10.43 -8.75 11.90
N SER A 165 9.94 -8.02 12.91
CA SER A 165 8.54 -7.54 12.91
C SER A 165 8.24 -6.66 11.69
N VAL A 166 7.02 -6.76 11.14
CA VAL A 166 6.57 -5.93 10.00
C VAL A 166 6.74 -4.43 10.32
N ARG A 167 6.47 -4.04 11.57
CA ARG A 167 6.62 -2.65 12.01
C ARG A 167 8.07 -2.17 11.90
N LEU A 168 9.03 -2.98 12.37
CA LEU A 168 10.45 -2.61 12.30
C LEU A 168 10.94 -2.52 10.85
N VAL A 169 10.62 -3.52 10.02
CA VAL A 169 10.97 -3.52 8.59
C VAL A 169 10.39 -2.30 7.89
N ARG A 170 9.11 -1.99 8.14
CA ARG A 170 8.43 -0.82 7.57
C ARG A 170 9.12 0.47 7.98
N THR A 171 9.37 0.66 9.27
CA THR A 171 10.01 1.88 9.79
C THR A 171 11.43 2.03 9.23
N ALA A 172 12.22 0.97 9.21
CA ALA A 172 13.58 1.03 8.65
C ALA A 172 13.56 1.43 7.17
N VAL A 173 12.73 0.76 6.35
CA VAL A 173 12.60 1.09 4.93
C VAL A 173 12.10 2.52 4.73
N GLU A 174 11.08 2.96 5.47
CA GLU A 174 10.54 4.33 5.39
C GLU A 174 11.58 5.38 5.74
N ILE A 175 12.35 5.17 6.81
CA ILE A 175 13.43 6.08 7.21
C ILE A 175 14.51 6.12 6.13
N THR A 176 14.94 4.95 5.62
CA THR A 176 15.96 4.89 4.57
C THR A 176 15.50 5.65 3.32
N VAL A 177 14.29 5.42 2.82
CA VAL A 177 13.83 6.11 1.59
C VAL A 177 13.67 7.62 1.79
N VAL A 178 13.19 8.07 2.95
CA VAL A 178 13.10 9.50 3.27
C VAL A 178 14.49 10.12 3.35
N ALA A 179 15.41 9.49 4.08
CA ALA A 179 16.76 10.00 4.26
C ALA A 179 17.51 10.07 2.91
N THR A 180 17.42 9.00 2.10
CA THR A 180 18.02 8.98 0.76
C THR A 180 17.37 10.02 -0.15
N GLY A 181 16.04 10.10 -0.17
CA GLY A 181 15.32 11.07 -0.98
C GLY A 181 15.67 12.52 -0.63
N PHE A 182 15.70 12.83 0.66
CA PHE A 182 16.07 14.15 1.16
C PHE A 182 17.51 14.51 0.78
N ALA A 183 18.46 13.56 0.93
CA ALA A 183 19.84 13.76 0.51
C ALA A 183 19.98 13.99 -1.01
N LEU A 184 19.06 13.46 -1.82
CA LEU A 184 19.05 13.66 -3.27
C LEU A 184 18.41 14.97 -3.72
N GLY A 185 17.69 15.68 -2.83
CA GLY A 185 17.00 16.94 -3.12
C GLY A 185 15.50 16.93 -2.81
N GLY A 186 14.93 15.76 -2.49
CA GLY A 186 13.51 15.61 -2.23
C GLY A 186 13.01 16.43 -1.04
N THR A 187 11.78 16.94 -1.15
CA THR A 187 11.20 17.84 -0.16
C THR A 187 10.64 17.08 1.04
N VAL A 188 11.19 17.36 2.21
CA VAL A 188 10.64 16.95 3.51
C VAL A 188 10.11 18.19 4.22
N GLY A 189 8.85 18.17 4.63
CA GLY A 189 8.22 19.32 5.28
C GLY A 189 7.10 18.95 6.24
N VAL A 190 6.31 19.96 6.63
CA VAL A 190 5.15 19.78 7.53
C VAL A 190 4.14 18.76 6.98
N GLY A 191 3.95 18.73 5.67
CA GLY A 191 3.10 17.76 4.99
C GLY A 191 3.61 16.32 5.13
N THR A 192 4.93 16.12 5.12
CA THR A 192 5.54 14.80 5.33
C THR A 192 5.30 14.29 6.75
N LEU A 193 5.49 15.18 7.75
CA LEU A 193 5.23 14.84 9.16
C LEU A 193 3.75 14.54 9.40
N LEU A 194 2.87 15.41 8.88
CA LEU A 194 1.43 15.24 8.99
C LEU A 194 1.00 13.93 8.32
N TYR A 195 1.46 13.66 7.10
CA TYR A 195 1.20 12.41 6.39
C TYR A 195 1.64 11.20 7.23
N ALA A 196 2.86 11.21 7.79
CA ALA A 196 3.39 10.10 8.57
C ALA A 196 2.51 9.75 9.78
N VAL A 197 1.95 10.76 10.47
CA VAL A 197 1.10 10.54 11.65
C VAL A 197 -0.35 10.23 11.30
N THR A 198 -0.90 10.77 10.21
CA THR A 198 -2.33 10.61 9.87
C THR A 198 -2.62 9.47 8.92
N ILE A 199 -1.68 9.05 8.07
CA ILE A 199 -1.97 8.08 7.01
C ILE A 199 -2.41 6.72 7.56
N GLY A 200 -1.83 6.27 8.68
CA GLY A 200 -2.19 5.01 9.33
C GLY A 200 -3.67 4.99 9.77
N PRO A 201 -4.10 5.92 10.64
CA PRO A 201 -5.49 6.06 11.03
C PRO A 201 -6.45 6.27 9.84
N LEU A 202 -6.09 7.12 8.87
CA LEU A 202 -6.93 7.38 7.70
C LEU A 202 -7.11 6.12 6.84
N ALA A 203 -6.02 5.43 6.51
CA ALA A 203 -6.09 4.19 5.73
C ALA A 203 -6.96 3.15 6.43
N GLN A 204 -6.87 3.01 7.76
CA GLN A 204 -7.71 2.10 8.53
C GLN A 204 -9.19 2.51 8.51
N ALA A 205 -9.49 3.80 8.65
CA ALA A 205 -10.85 4.32 8.60
C ALA A 205 -11.50 4.07 7.22
N PHE A 206 -10.79 4.43 6.15
CA PHE A 206 -11.28 4.23 4.79
C PHE A 206 -11.33 2.76 4.38
N LEU A 207 -10.40 1.93 4.85
CA LEU A 207 -10.49 0.49 4.63
C LEU A 207 -11.75 -0.08 5.29
N ARG A 208 -12.13 0.36 6.49
CA ARG A 208 -13.40 -0.05 7.12
C ARG A 208 -14.62 0.45 6.34
N LEU A 209 -14.55 1.66 5.79
CA LEU A 209 -15.64 2.25 5.00
C LEU A 209 -15.85 1.51 3.66
N PHE A 210 -14.76 1.16 2.99
CA PHE A 210 -14.80 0.50 1.67
C PHE A 210 -14.75 -1.02 1.74
N ALA A 211 -14.46 -1.59 2.92
CA ALA A 211 -14.51 -3.01 3.16
C ALA A 211 -15.91 -3.51 2.82
N VAL A 212 -15.98 -4.29 1.75
CA VAL A 212 -17.14 -5.11 1.47
C VAL A 212 -17.26 -6.10 2.63
N PRO A 213 -18.41 -6.19 3.32
CA PRO A 213 -18.60 -7.19 4.36
C PRO A 213 -18.13 -8.54 3.82
N PRO A 214 -17.27 -9.27 4.56
CA PRO A 214 -17.00 -10.64 4.18
C PRO A 214 -18.35 -11.32 4.06
N ALA A 215 -18.60 -12.03 2.96
CA ALA A 215 -19.68 -13.01 2.95
C ALA A 215 -19.42 -13.87 4.19
N SER A 216 -20.31 -13.77 5.18
CA SER A 216 -20.17 -14.39 6.49
C SER A 216 -19.77 -15.84 6.32
N GLY A 217 -18.49 -16.13 6.61
CA GLY A 217 -17.89 -17.43 6.34
C GLY A 217 -16.37 -17.37 6.19
N GLY A 218 -15.66 -17.33 7.33
CA GLY A 218 -14.31 -17.91 7.41
C GLY A 218 -13.19 -16.99 7.89
N SER A 219 -12.78 -17.25 9.14
CA SER A 219 -11.47 -16.96 9.73
C SER A 219 -11.13 -15.50 10.09
N THR A 220 -11.63 -15.12 11.27
CA THR A 220 -10.84 -14.36 12.25
C THR A 220 -9.48 -15.03 12.46
N VAL A 221 -8.44 -14.50 11.82
CA VAL A 221 -7.09 -14.54 12.40
C VAL A 221 -6.79 -13.13 12.88
N VAL A 222 -7.44 -12.78 13.99
CA VAL A 222 -6.93 -11.76 14.89
C VAL A 222 -5.83 -12.46 15.68
N ALA A 223 -4.57 -12.19 15.32
CA ALA A 223 -3.43 -12.58 16.11
C ALA A 223 -3.42 -11.72 17.41
N ALA A 224 -4.23 -12.14 18.37
CA ALA A 224 -4.08 -11.79 19.77
C ALA A 224 -3.59 -13.05 20.49
N ALA A 225 -2.30 -13.09 20.82
CA ALA A 225 -1.77 -14.02 21.81
C ALA A 225 -1.30 -13.20 23.01
N PRO A 226 -1.93 -13.32 24.19
CA PRO A 226 -1.36 -12.86 25.44
C PRO A 226 -0.29 -13.85 25.95
N PRO A 227 0.65 -13.40 26.82
CA PRO A 227 1.79 -14.20 27.27
C PRO A 227 1.36 -15.32 28.23
N ARG A 228 1.77 -16.55 27.92
CA ARG A 228 1.60 -17.72 28.80
C ARG A 228 2.62 -17.64 29.94
N ARG A 229 2.23 -17.10 31.10
CA ARG A 229 2.98 -17.27 32.35
C ARG A 229 2.97 -18.76 32.73
N ALA A 230 4.13 -19.38 32.74
CA ALA A 230 4.34 -20.70 33.29
C ALA A 230 4.14 -20.64 34.81
N ILE A 231 3.10 -21.32 35.28
CA ILE A 231 2.93 -21.71 36.67
C ILE A 231 3.73 -23.01 36.82
N LEU A 232 4.82 -22.98 37.57
CA LEU A 232 5.27 -24.15 38.32
C LEU A 232 5.36 -23.75 39.79
N ARG A 233 4.45 -24.38 40.53
CA ARG A 233 4.35 -24.41 41.98
C ARG A 233 5.44 -25.37 42.49
N ARG A 234 6.03 -24.99 43.63
CA ARG A 234 6.79 -25.75 44.64
C ARG A 234 7.12 -27.20 44.36
#